data_AF-A0A0A0IBC0-F1
#
_entry.id   AF-A0A0A0IBC0-F1
#
_cell.length_a   1.000
_cell.length_b   1.000
_cell.length_c   1.000
_cell.angle_alpha   90.00
_cell.angle_beta   90.00
_cell.angle_gamma   90.00
#
_symmetry.space_group_name_H-M   'P 1'
#
loop_
_entity.id
_entity.type
_entity.pdbx_description
1 polymer ?
#
loop_
_entity_poly.entity_id
_entity_poly.type
_entity_poly.pdbx_seq_one_letter_code
_entity_poly.pdbx_strand_id
1 'polypeptide(L)'
;MKIGYACIPMTINYRTNRGFILKNFDYERFCNCVKENLEDLHKILKENMRNHIYFFRISSDIIPFGSHKINDIKWWKIFKNELDYIGSYIKENDIRVSMHAGHYTVLNSPSQEVVVKSIGDIEYHTKFLDSLGLDYTHKIVLHVGGVYNSKIEAINRFKNNFKKLSVSAKKRLILENDEKIYNIEDVLNLCNDIEIPAVFDNLHHKFNPSLDDDLEKIFQKVISTWNPEDGIPKIHYSDEDFFKKRGAHSNFVDIRNFLNYYEKIKKYDLDIMLEVKDKDISAIKCVKALESINIQDDNKDRLVIEEQWEKYKYLISEREKEVYIEGFKKFSNSCDVISFYEFIDDILNLNIKGENFRSTVNELWKEFYEFKLNKTEKNQVFKLINSDLDYKKIKEKLRKLSIKYDIENMKKSYYFYY
;
A
#
# COMPACT_ATOMS: atom_id res chain seq x y z
N MET A 1 -0.35 -15.67 -8.27
CA MET A 1 -0.10 -14.76 -7.13
C MET A 1 0.14 -13.34 -7.59
N LYS A 2 -0.84 -12.46 -7.38
CA LYS A 2 -0.70 -11.02 -7.61
C LYS A 2 -0.07 -10.36 -6.38
N ILE A 3 0.86 -9.43 -6.59
CA ILE A 3 1.42 -8.57 -5.54
C ILE A 3 0.77 -7.20 -5.66
N GLY A 4 0.38 -6.62 -4.52
CA GLY A 4 -0.26 -5.32 -4.46
C GLY A 4 0.24 -4.44 -3.32
N TYR A 5 -0.17 -3.17 -3.35
CA TYR A 5 0.13 -2.19 -2.29
C TYR A 5 -1.07 -1.30 -2.00
N ALA A 6 -0.95 -0.51 -0.94
CA ALA A 6 -2.06 0.25 -0.39
C ALA A 6 -2.07 1.76 -0.68
N CYS A 7 -3.22 2.21 -1.21
CA CYS A 7 -3.74 3.58 -1.24
C CYS A 7 -2.99 4.58 -2.13
N ILE A 8 -1.74 4.91 -1.81
CA ILE A 8 -1.02 6.04 -2.41
C ILE A 8 0.31 5.54 -2.93
N PRO A 9 0.58 5.57 -4.24
CA PRO A 9 1.91 5.32 -4.76
C PRO A 9 2.89 6.42 -4.35
N MET A 10 4.13 6.03 -4.11
CA MET A 10 5.25 6.95 -3.85
C MET A 10 5.88 7.40 -5.17
N THR A 11 5.95 6.55 -6.19
CA THR A 11 6.75 6.81 -7.40
C THR A 11 6.12 7.79 -8.38
N ILE A 12 4.83 8.08 -8.23
CA ILE A 12 4.06 8.99 -9.09
C ILE A 12 3.30 10.03 -8.25
N ASN A 13 3.00 11.18 -8.85
CA ASN A 13 2.33 12.30 -8.16
C ASN A 13 0.79 12.23 -8.24
N TYR A 14 0.23 11.03 -8.40
CA TYR A 14 -1.21 10.79 -8.41
C TYR A 14 -1.66 10.27 -7.05
N ARG A 15 -2.87 10.64 -6.62
CA ARG A 15 -3.39 10.24 -5.31
C ARG A 15 -4.91 10.05 -5.32
N THR A 16 -5.40 9.18 -4.45
CA THR A 16 -6.84 8.86 -4.32
C THR A 16 -7.41 9.30 -2.97
N ASN A 17 -6.68 10.11 -2.21
CA ASN A 17 -7.04 10.52 -0.87
C ASN A 17 -7.15 12.04 -0.73
N ARG A 18 -7.43 12.77 -1.82
CA ARG A 18 -7.74 14.20 -1.69
C ARG A 18 -9.02 14.32 -0.87
N GLY A 19 -8.99 15.29 0.03
CA GLY A 19 -10.14 15.66 0.84
C GLY A 19 -10.03 17.11 1.27
N PHE A 20 -11.03 17.54 2.03
CA PHE A 20 -11.08 18.86 2.64
C PHE A 20 -11.78 18.73 3.97
N ILE A 21 -11.71 19.77 4.80
CA ILE A 21 -12.33 19.76 6.13
C ILE A 21 -13.84 20.00 6.04
N LEU A 22 -14.60 19.41 6.96
CA LEU A 22 -16.07 19.39 6.95
C LEU A 22 -16.69 20.79 6.84
N LYS A 23 -16.09 21.79 7.48
CA LYS A 23 -16.58 23.19 7.46
C LYS A 23 -16.59 23.81 6.06
N ASN A 24 -15.79 23.26 5.14
CA ASN A 24 -15.68 23.71 3.77
C ASN A 24 -16.45 22.77 2.81
N PHE A 25 -17.46 22.05 3.31
CA PHE A 25 -18.26 21.19 2.45
C PHE A 25 -19.18 22.03 1.58
N ASP A 26 -18.92 21.96 0.28
CA ASP A 26 -19.72 22.56 -0.78
C ASP A 26 -19.77 21.62 -1.99
N TYR A 27 -20.85 21.70 -2.76
CA TYR A 27 -21.11 20.77 -3.87
C TYR A 27 -20.03 20.81 -4.95
N GLU A 28 -19.57 22.02 -5.33
CA GLU A 28 -18.59 22.19 -6.40
C GLU A 28 -17.23 21.62 -5.99
N ARG A 29 -16.75 21.95 -4.79
CA ARG A 29 -15.51 21.42 -4.23
C ARG A 29 -15.57 19.91 -4.04
N PHE A 30 -16.70 19.37 -3.57
CA PHE A 30 -16.91 17.94 -3.49
C PHE A 30 -16.76 17.30 -4.87
N CYS A 31 -17.48 17.80 -5.87
CA CYS A 31 -17.44 17.26 -7.23
C CYS A 31 -16.04 17.34 -7.86
N ASN A 32 -15.35 18.48 -7.72
CA ASN A 32 -13.98 18.65 -8.22
C ASN A 32 -13.01 17.66 -7.53
N CYS A 33 -13.12 17.50 -6.21
CA CYS A 33 -12.28 16.58 -5.46
C CYS A 33 -12.52 15.11 -5.86
N VAL A 34 -13.78 14.69 -6.02
CA VAL A 34 -14.11 13.33 -6.48
C VAL A 34 -13.60 13.10 -7.90
N LYS A 35 -13.81 14.05 -8.81
CA LYS A 35 -13.31 13.98 -10.19
C LYS A 35 -11.80 13.76 -10.24
N GLU A 36 -11.04 14.60 -9.53
CA GLU A 36 -9.57 14.47 -9.46
C GLU A 36 -9.13 13.13 -8.87
N ASN A 37 -9.81 12.63 -7.82
CA ASN A 37 -9.50 11.34 -7.23
C ASN A 37 -9.77 10.16 -8.19
N LEU A 38 -10.87 10.20 -8.96
CA LEU A 38 -11.21 9.16 -9.94
C LEU A 38 -10.27 9.18 -11.14
N GLU A 39 -9.94 10.36 -11.66
CA GLU A 39 -8.96 10.52 -12.74
C GLU A 39 -7.59 9.98 -12.33
N ASP A 40 -7.16 10.27 -11.10
CA ASP A 40 -5.90 9.77 -10.59
C ASP A 40 -5.94 8.27 -10.27
N LEU A 41 -7.06 7.71 -9.79
CA LEU A 41 -7.21 6.27 -9.64
C LEU A 41 -6.92 5.56 -10.96
N HIS A 42 -7.52 6.00 -12.07
CA HIS A 42 -7.27 5.39 -13.38
C HIS A 42 -5.78 5.50 -13.80
N LYS A 43 -5.13 6.64 -13.58
CA LYS A 43 -3.71 6.81 -13.89
C LYS A 43 -2.81 5.93 -13.02
N ILE A 44 -3.16 5.73 -11.75
CA ILE A 44 -2.47 4.81 -10.84
C ILE A 44 -2.60 3.37 -11.34
N LEU A 45 -3.80 2.93 -11.72
CA LEU A 45 -4.00 1.59 -12.27
C LEU A 45 -3.20 1.36 -13.55
N LYS A 46 -3.12 2.37 -14.44
CA LYS A 46 -2.26 2.32 -15.63
C LYS A 46 -0.78 2.18 -15.29
N GLU A 47 -0.31 2.91 -14.29
CA GLU A 47 1.09 2.82 -13.85
C GLU A 47 1.39 1.48 -13.17
N ASN A 48 0.45 0.97 -12.39
CA ASN A 48 0.54 -0.37 -11.80
C ASN A 48 0.70 -1.43 -12.89
N MET A 49 -0.10 -1.37 -13.96
CA MET A 49 0.02 -2.28 -15.11
C MET A 49 1.39 -2.22 -15.78
N ARG A 50 1.97 -1.03 -15.96
CA ARG A 50 3.34 -0.88 -16.51
C ARG A 50 4.40 -1.53 -15.61
N ASN A 51 4.16 -1.55 -14.31
CA ASN A 51 5.02 -2.17 -13.31
C ASN A 51 4.63 -3.62 -12.99
N HIS A 52 3.68 -4.20 -13.73
CA HIS A 52 3.17 -5.57 -13.55
C HIS A 52 2.56 -5.81 -12.15
N ILE A 53 1.94 -4.77 -11.59
CA ILE A 53 1.21 -4.80 -10.33
C ILE A 53 -0.28 -4.93 -10.64
N TYR A 54 -0.86 -6.08 -10.35
CA TYR A 54 -2.26 -6.41 -10.68
C TYR A 54 -3.18 -6.39 -9.45
N PHE A 55 -2.70 -5.91 -8.29
CA PHE A 55 -3.50 -5.81 -7.08
C PHE A 55 -3.33 -4.45 -6.41
N PHE A 56 -4.43 -3.78 -6.07
CA PHE A 56 -4.38 -2.46 -5.46
C PHE A 56 -5.44 -2.27 -4.38
N ARG A 57 -5.07 -1.71 -3.23
CA ARG A 57 -6.05 -1.25 -2.24
C ARG A 57 -6.40 0.22 -2.49
N ILE A 58 -7.63 0.47 -2.89
CA ILE A 58 -8.17 1.82 -3.11
C ILE A 58 -8.37 2.50 -1.75
N SER A 59 -8.01 3.78 -1.67
CA SER A 59 -8.20 4.59 -0.46
C SER A 59 -9.68 4.75 -0.11
N SER A 60 -10.03 4.64 1.17
CA SER A 60 -11.36 4.99 1.70
C SER A 60 -11.71 6.47 1.53
N ASP A 61 -10.71 7.33 1.29
CA ASP A 61 -10.90 8.77 1.07
C ASP A 61 -11.25 9.11 -0.39
N ILE A 62 -11.39 8.12 -1.28
CA ILE A 62 -11.65 8.34 -2.71
C ILE A 62 -12.90 9.17 -2.97
N ILE A 63 -13.93 8.98 -2.14
CA ILE A 63 -15.08 9.87 -2.04
C ILE A 63 -14.97 10.62 -0.70
N PRO A 64 -14.68 11.93 -0.70
CA PRO A 64 -14.62 12.71 0.54
C PRO A 64 -15.92 12.56 1.32
N PHE A 65 -15.84 12.27 2.62
CA PHE A 65 -17.02 12.11 3.47
C PHE A 65 -17.98 11.00 3.00
N GLY A 66 -17.47 9.95 2.34
CA GLY A 66 -18.27 8.89 1.70
C GLY A 66 -19.38 8.28 2.57
N SER A 67 -19.12 8.11 3.87
CA SER A 67 -20.05 7.54 4.85
C SER A 67 -20.66 8.57 5.82
N HIS A 68 -20.28 9.84 5.72
CA HIS A 68 -20.76 10.88 6.63
C HIS A 68 -22.10 11.46 6.16
N LYS A 69 -23.01 11.71 7.09
CA LYS A 69 -24.38 12.22 6.84
C LYS A 69 -24.47 13.53 6.05
N ILE A 70 -23.40 14.32 6.00
CA ILE A 70 -23.36 15.57 5.21
C ILE A 70 -23.33 15.29 3.70
N ASN A 71 -22.84 14.12 3.31
CA ASN A 71 -22.73 13.70 1.93
C ASN A 71 -24.02 12.97 1.51
N ASP A 72 -25.04 13.76 1.19
CA ASP A 72 -26.30 13.28 0.60
C ASP A 72 -26.25 13.25 -0.95
N ILE A 73 -25.08 13.57 -1.52
CA ILE A 73 -24.86 13.66 -2.95
C ILE A 73 -24.84 12.25 -3.55
N LYS A 74 -25.65 12.03 -4.59
CA LYS A 74 -25.69 10.78 -5.35
C LYS A 74 -24.51 10.68 -6.33
N TRP A 75 -23.28 10.71 -5.80
CA TRP A 75 -22.04 10.73 -6.56
C TRP A 75 -21.93 9.58 -7.56
N TRP A 76 -22.49 8.40 -7.25
CA TRP A 76 -22.51 7.24 -8.16
C TRP A 76 -23.35 7.47 -9.43
N LYS A 77 -24.27 8.44 -9.42
CA LYS A 77 -25.02 8.85 -10.62
C LYS A 77 -24.30 9.95 -11.38
N ILE A 78 -23.69 10.89 -10.66
CA ILE A 78 -22.99 12.04 -11.24
C ILE A 78 -21.75 11.56 -12.00
N PHE A 79 -20.94 10.71 -11.37
CA PHE A 79 -19.68 10.18 -11.91
C PHE A 79 -19.85 8.79 -12.54
N LYS A 80 -21.06 8.46 -13.02
CA LYS A 80 -21.37 7.12 -13.55
C LYS A 80 -20.40 6.74 -14.67
N ASN A 81 -20.15 7.65 -15.61
CA ASN A 81 -19.29 7.38 -16.77
C ASN A 81 -17.84 7.14 -16.35
N GLU A 82 -17.30 7.94 -15.43
CA GLU A 82 -15.96 7.78 -14.89
C GLU A 82 -15.80 6.47 -14.12
N LEU A 83 -16.79 6.13 -13.29
CA LEU A 83 -16.81 4.88 -12.51
C LEU A 83 -16.92 3.66 -13.43
N ASP A 84 -17.80 3.69 -14.43
CA ASP A 84 -17.93 2.61 -15.42
C ASP A 84 -16.63 2.43 -16.20
N TYR A 85 -15.99 3.53 -16.60
CA TYR A 85 -14.74 3.50 -17.34
C TYR A 85 -13.60 2.87 -16.51
N ILE A 86 -13.46 3.27 -15.25
CA ILE A 86 -12.49 2.65 -14.32
C ILE A 86 -12.82 1.17 -14.10
N GLY A 87 -14.09 0.86 -13.92
CA GLY A 87 -14.59 -0.50 -13.74
C GLY A 87 -14.27 -1.43 -14.90
N SER A 88 -14.52 -0.98 -16.13
CA SER A 88 -14.15 -1.71 -17.36
C SER A 88 -12.65 -1.91 -17.45
N TYR A 89 -11.85 -0.87 -17.17
CA TYR A 89 -10.40 -0.98 -17.18
C TYR A 89 -9.89 -2.03 -16.18
N ILE A 90 -10.45 -2.06 -14.96
CA ILE A 90 -10.10 -3.06 -13.94
C ILE A 90 -10.38 -4.48 -14.46
N LYS A 91 -11.56 -4.71 -15.05
CA LYS A 91 -11.97 -6.03 -15.57
C LYS A 91 -11.15 -6.47 -16.79
N GLU A 92 -10.92 -5.58 -17.74
CA GLU A 92 -10.19 -5.86 -18.99
C GLU A 92 -8.72 -6.23 -18.73
N ASN A 93 -8.14 -5.73 -17.64
CA ASN A 93 -6.73 -5.94 -17.30
C ASN A 93 -6.53 -6.93 -16.15
N ASP A 94 -7.58 -7.66 -15.74
CA ASP A 94 -7.56 -8.61 -14.62
C ASP A 94 -6.93 -8.00 -13.33
N ILE A 95 -7.27 -6.74 -13.05
CA ILE A 95 -6.79 -6.06 -11.84
C ILE A 95 -7.70 -6.44 -10.68
N ARG A 96 -7.12 -6.93 -9.60
CA ARG A 96 -7.82 -7.06 -8.33
C ARG A 96 -7.79 -5.74 -7.58
N VAL A 97 -8.91 -5.37 -6.98
CA VAL A 97 -8.97 -4.22 -6.05
C VAL A 97 -9.60 -4.61 -4.73
N SER A 98 -9.16 -3.96 -3.66
CA SER A 98 -9.81 -4.06 -2.34
C SER A 98 -9.91 -2.69 -1.70
N MET A 99 -10.70 -2.59 -0.63
CA MET A 99 -10.68 -1.46 0.30
C MET A 99 -10.49 -2.00 1.72
N HIS A 100 -10.10 -1.14 2.65
CA HIS A 100 -10.01 -1.50 4.06
C HIS A 100 -10.68 -0.40 4.87
N ALA A 101 -11.80 -0.73 5.53
CA ALA A 101 -12.51 0.25 6.34
C ALA A 101 -11.64 0.65 7.54
N GLY A 102 -11.64 1.94 7.90
CA GLY A 102 -10.73 2.46 8.91
C GLY A 102 -10.96 1.89 10.30
N HIS A 103 -10.02 2.12 11.22
CA HIS A 103 -10.08 1.68 12.62
C HIS A 103 -11.29 2.20 13.42
N TYR A 104 -12.01 3.21 12.91
CA TYR A 104 -13.24 3.73 13.50
C TYR A 104 -14.49 2.93 13.12
N THR A 105 -14.38 2.02 12.15
CA THR A 105 -15.46 1.14 11.72
C THR A 105 -15.45 -0.10 12.59
N VAL A 106 -16.28 -0.11 13.63
CA VAL A 106 -16.26 -1.11 14.70
C VAL A 106 -17.65 -1.73 14.87
N LEU A 107 -17.88 -2.81 14.12
CA LEU A 107 -19.19 -3.45 14.02
C LEU A 107 -19.63 -4.15 15.32
N ASN A 108 -18.69 -4.50 16.20
CA ASN A 108 -18.96 -5.13 17.50
C ASN A 108 -19.06 -4.16 18.69
N SER A 109 -19.07 -2.86 18.43
CA SER A 109 -19.19 -1.82 19.45
C SER A 109 -20.47 -1.97 20.29
N PRO A 110 -20.42 -1.75 21.62
CA PRO A 110 -21.61 -1.67 22.45
C PRO A 110 -22.41 -0.39 22.21
N SER A 111 -21.81 0.64 21.60
CA SER A 111 -22.50 1.89 21.27
C SER A 111 -23.28 1.75 19.95
N GLN A 112 -24.60 1.87 20.04
CA GLN A 112 -25.47 1.79 18.86
C GLN A 112 -25.16 2.90 17.83
N GLU A 113 -24.71 4.07 18.27
CA GLU A 113 -24.29 5.15 17.37
C GLU A 113 -23.04 4.75 16.54
N VAL A 114 -22.05 4.13 17.19
CA VAL A 114 -20.84 3.63 16.52
C VAL A 114 -21.20 2.52 15.54
N VAL A 115 -22.10 1.62 15.91
CA VAL A 115 -22.59 0.55 15.02
C VAL A 115 -23.27 1.13 13.77
N VAL A 116 -24.15 2.12 13.92
CA VAL A 116 -24.83 2.76 12.78
C VAL A 116 -23.82 3.42 11.84
N LYS A 117 -22.84 4.16 12.38
CA LYS A 117 -21.77 4.76 11.58
C LYS A 117 -20.91 3.70 10.88
N SER A 118 -20.60 2.60 11.56
CA SER A 118 -19.79 1.51 11.02
C SER A 118 -20.51 0.79 9.87
N ILE A 119 -21.83 0.55 10.01
CA ILE A 119 -22.65 0.02 8.91
C ILE A 119 -22.64 1.00 7.73
N GLY A 120 -22.88 2.30 7.98
CA GLY A 120 -22.82 3.31 6.93
C GLY A 120 -21.47 3.37 6.21
N ASP A 121 -20.37 3.15 6.94
CA ASP A 121 -19.03 3.08 6.37
C ASP A 121 -18.83 1.85 5.49
N ILE A 122 -19.23 0.66 5.96
CA ILE A 122 -19.16 -0.57 5.15
C ILE A 122 -20.02 -0.43 3.89
N GLU A 123 -21.26 0.07 4.01
CA GLU A 123 -22.16 0.27 2.86
C GLU A 123 -21.62 1.32 1.88
N TYR A 124 -20.88 2.34 2.35
CA TYR A 124 -20.18 3.28 1.47
C TYR A 124 -19.12 2.56 0.61
N HIS A 125 -18.25 1.75 1.23
CA HIS A 125 -17.22 1.00 0.51
C HIS A 125 -17.85 0.02 -0.49
N THR A 126 -18.93 -0.67 -0.07
CA THR A 126 -19.73 -1.55 -0.94
C THR A 126 -20.30 -0.78 -2.11
N LYS A 127 -20.91 0.38 -1.86
CA LYS A 127 -21.49 1.22 -2.91
C LYS A 127 -20.45 1.67 -3.92
N PHE A 128 -19.23 1.98 -3.47
CA PHE A 128 -18.13 2.37 -4.36
C PHE A 128 -17.74 1.22 -5.30
N LEU A 129 -17.47 0.03 -4.76
CA LEU A 129 -17.13 -1.16 -5.57
C LEU A 129 -18.27 -1.59 -6.50
N ASP A 130 -19.53 -1.52 -6.04
CA ASP A 130 -20.71 -1.81 -6.86
C ASP A 130 -20.86 -0.79 -8.00
N SER A 131 -20.52 0.48 -7.76
CA SER A 131 -20.61 1.53 -8.79
C SER A 131 -19.51 1.43 -9.84
N LEU A 132 -18.42 0.72 -9.56
CA LEU A 132 -17.43 0.31 -10.57
C LEU A 132 -17.90 -0.91 -11.37
N GLY A 133 -19.07 -1.51 -11.05
CA GLY A 133 -19.56 -2.71 -11.74
C GLY A 133 -18.62 -3.91 -11.62
N LEU A 134 -18.00 -4.05 -10.43
CA LEU A 134 -17.09 -5.13 -10.08
C LEU A 134 -17.83 -6.27 -9.37
N ASP A 135 -17.38 -7.50 -9.57
CA ASP A 135 -17.94 -8.66 -8.88
C ASP A 135 -17.46 -8.77 -7.42
N TYR A 136 -17.79 -9.88 -6.75
CA TYR A 136 -17.48 -10.08 -5.33
C TYR A 136 -16.07 -10.60 -5.05
N THR A 137 -15.21 -10.77 -6.06
CA THR A 137 -13.78 -11.05 -5.85
C THR A 137 -13.02 -9.82 -5.31
N HIS A 138 -13.65 -8.65 -5.41
CA HIS A 138 -13.20 -7.36 -4.89
C HIS A 138 -13.77 -7.11 -3.49
N LYS A 139 -12.88 -7.10 -2.49
CA LYS A 139 -13.25 -7.25 -1.08
C LYS A 139 -13.06 -5.98 -0.25
N ILE A 140 -13.76 -5.94 0.89
CA ILE A 140 -13.65 -4.92 1.93
C ILE A 140 -13.09 -5.60 3.17
N VAL A 141 -11.89 -5.21 3.58
CA VAL A 141 -11.24 -5.72 4.79
C VAL A 141 -11.73 -4.97 6.02
N LEU A 142 -11.95 -5.70 7.11
CA LEU A 142 -12.31 -5.16 8.41
C LEU A 142 -11.69 -5.99 9.54
N HIS A 143 -11.15 -5.34 10.57
CA HIS A 143 -10.83 -6.02 11.82
C HIS A 143 -12.10 -6.24 12.66
N VAL A 144 -12.10 -7.26 13.53
CA VAL A 144 -13.30 -7.61 14.33
C VAL A 144 -13.72 -6.48 15.28
N GLY A 145 -12.76 -5.75 15.86
CA GLY A 145 -13.01 -4.58 16.71
C GLY A 145 -12.49 -4.74 18.15
N GLY A 146 -13.29 -4.34 19.14
CA GLY A 146 -12.89 -4.35 20.55
C GLY A 146 -13.50 -5.48 21.38
N VAL A 147 -12.88 -5.84 22.51
CA VAL A 147 -13.37 -6.91 23.42
C VAL A 147 -14.52 -6.45 24.33
N TYR A 148 -14.54 -5.17 24.74
CA TYR A 148 -15.55 -4.58 25.64
C TYR A 148 -15.96 -5.50 26.80
N ASN A 149 -15.00 -5.86 27.65
CA ASN A 149 -15.11 -6.75 28.82
C ASN A 149 -15.32 -8.25 28.55
N SER A 150 -15.93 -8.65 27.43
CA SER A 150 -16.20 -10.05 27.11
C SER A 150 -16.07 -10.34 25.62
N LYS A 151 -15.08 -11.18 25.28
CA LYS A 151 -14.79 -11.57 23.89
C LYS A 151 -15.96 -12.32 23.25
N ILE A 152 -16.60 -13.20 24.01
CA ILE A 152 -17.79 -13.97 23.57
C ILE A 152 -18.94 -13.02 23.24
N GLU A 153 -19.24 -12.06 24.13
CA GLU A 153 -20.31 -11.09 23.87
C GLU A 153 -19.97 -10.17 22.69
N ALA A 154 -18.71 -9.76 22.55
CA ALA A 154 -18.25 -8.94 21.43
C ALA A 154 -18.41 -9.67 20.09
N ILE A 155 -18.04 -10.95 20.02
CA ILE A 155 -18.26 -11.80 18.85
C ILE A 155 -19.77 -11.90 18.54
N ASN A 156 -20.61 -12.13 19.54
CA ASN A 156 -22.06 -12.20 19.33
C ASN A 156 -22.65 -10.87 18.85
N ARG A 157 -22.16 -9.73 19.37
CA ARG A 157 -22.53 -8.40 18.86
C ARG A 157 -22.12 -8.22 17.39
N PHE A 158 -20.90 -8.64 17.03
CA PHE A 158 -20.45 -8.63 15.63
C PHE A 158 -21.44 -9.38 14.75
N LYS A 159 -21.74 -10.65 15.07
CA LYS A 159 -22.68 -11.50 14.31
C LYS A 159 -24.06 -10.85 14.16
N ASN A 160 -24.59 -10.28 15.24
CA ASN A 160 -25.91 -9.64 15.23
C ASN A 160 -25.94 -8.36 14.38
N ASN A 161 -24.86 -7.58 14.39
CA ASN A 161 -24.75 -6.37 13.58
C ASN A 161 -24.41 -6.68 12.11
N PHE A 162 -23.63 -7.71 11.84
CA PHE A 162 -23.36 -8.22 10.49
C PHE A 162 -24.65 -8.58 9.74
N LYS A 163 -25.63 -9.16 10.43
CA LYS A 163 -26.96 -9.46 9.84
C LYS A 163 -27.67 -8.22 9.28
N LYS A 164 -27.35 -7.01 9.77
CA LYS A 164 -27.95 -5.74 9.33
C LYS A 164 -27.35 -5.20 8.04
N LEU A 165 -26.21 -5.72 7.60
CA LEU A 165 -25.58 -5.35 6.34
C LEU A 165 -26.40 -5.84 5.13
N SER A 166 -26.30 -5.10 4.03
CA SER A 166 -26.84 -5.49 2.73
C SER A 166 -26.20 -6.79 2.23
N VAL A 167 -26.87 -7.48 1.30
CA VAL A 167 -26.33 -8.72 0.71
C VAL A 167 -24.99 -8.46 0.01
N SER A 168 -24.88 -7.35 -0.72
CA SER A 168 -23.62 -6.95 -1.38
C SER A 168 -22.51 -6.71 -0.36
N ALA A 169 -22.80 -6.00 0.75
CA ALA A 169 -21.83 -5.77 1.80
C ALA A 169 -21.36 -7.08 2.45
N LYS A 170 -22.28 -8.00 2.76
CA LYS A 170 -21.93 -9.33 3.31
C LYS A 170 -21.03 -10.13 2.38
N LYS A 171 -21.32 -10.16 1.08
CA LYS A 171 -20.51 -10.87 0.08
C LYS A 171 -19.12 -10.25 -0.13
N ARG A 172 -18.94 -8.96 0.17
CA ARG A 172 -17.64 -8.26 0.01
C ARG A 172 -16.80 -8.25 1.28
N LEU A 173 -17.41 -8.39 2.46
CA LEU A 173 -16.71 -8.27 3.73
C LEU A 173 -15.80 -9.48 3.98
N ILE A 174 -14.56 -9.21 4.37
CA ILE A 174 -13.61 -10.22 4.85
C ILE A 174 -12.95 -9.73 6.14
N LEU A 175 -12.62 -10.66 7.05
CA LEU A 175 -12.11 -10.32 8.37
C LEU A 175 -10.64 -10.63 8.52
N GLU A 176 -9.89 -9.70 9.10
CA GLU A 176 -8.45 -9.81 9.31
C GLU A 176 -8.10 -9.97 10.79
N ASN A 177 -7.11 -10.84 11.08
CA ASN A 177 -6.55 -10.97 12.42
C ASN A 177 -5.74 -9.73 12.82
N ASP A 178 -5.76 -9.40 14.11
CA ASP A 178 -5.06 -8.24 14.66
C ASP A 178 -3.98 -8.64 15.68
N GLU A 179 -3.09 -7.71 16.01
CA GLU A 179 -1.90 -7.95 16.84
C GLU A 179 -2.18 -7.99 18.36
N LYS A 180 -3.44 -7.87 18.81
CA LYS A 180 -3.77 -7.70 20.24
C LYS A 180 -4.96 -8.50 20.75
N ILE A 181 -6.07 -8.53 20.04
CA ILE A 181 -7.39 -8.93 20.56
C ILE A 181 -7.88 -10.19 19.86
N TYR A 182 -7.94 -10.20 18.52
CA TYR A 182 -8.47 -11.30 17.73
C TYR A 182 -7.37 -11.91 16.88
N ASN A 183 -6.85 -13.06 17.32
CA ASN A 183 -5.88 -13.83 16.54
C ASN A 183 -6.58 -14.52 15.35
N ILE A 184 -5.81 -15.20 14.51
CA ILE A 184 -6.37 -15.85 13.31
C ILE A 184 -7.36 -16.96 13.66
N GLU A 185 -7.19 -17.68 14.79
CA GLU A 185 -8.14 -18.70 15.21
C GLU A 185 -9.51 -18.11 15.61
N ASP A 186 -9.52 -16.99 16.33
CA ASP A 186 -10.77 -16.28 16.64
C ASP A 186 -11.49 -15.81 15.37
N VAL A 187 -10.72 -15.25 14.43
CA VAL A 187 -11.24 -14.75 13.15
C VAL A 187 -11.81 -15.90 12.33
N LEU A 188 -11.10 -17.02 12.21
CA LEU A 188 -11.57 -18.22 11.50
C LEU A 188 -12.88 -18.75 12.09
N ASN A 189 -12.98 -18.84 13.43
CA ASN A 189 -14.20 -19.28 14.09
C ASN A 189 -15.38 -18.35 13.76
N LEU A 190 -15.18 -17.04 13.87
CA LEU A 190 -16.21 -16.06 13.53
C LEU A 190 -16.60 -16.10 12.05
N CYS A 191 -15.61 -16.17 11.14
CA CYS A 191 -15.81 -16.26 9.70
C CYS A 191 -16.62 -17.50 9.31
N ASN A 192 -16.34 -18.66 9.92
CA ASN A 192 -17.12 -19.88 9.72
C ASN A 192 -18.57 -19.71 10.20
N ASP A 193 -18.78 -19.06 11.34
CA ASP A 193 -20.12 -18.85 11.91
C ASP A 193 -21.01 -17.91 11.09
N ILE A 194 -20.43 -17.02 10.28
CA ILE A 194 -21.16 -16.05 9.44
C ILE A 194 -20.92 -16.24 7.94
N GLU A 195 -20.21 -17.31 7.57
CA GLU A 195 -19.93 -17.74 6.20
C GLU A 195 -19.26 -16.65 5.33
N ILE A 196 -18.21 -16.01 5.84
CA ILE A 196 -17.38 -15.07 5.06
C ILE A 196 -15.89 -15.40 5.13
N PRO A 197 -15.08 -14.95 4.15
CA PRO A 197 -13.65 -15.24 4.16
C PRO A 197 -12.85 -14.56 5.27
N ALA A 198 -11.80 -15.24 5.72
CA ALA A 198 -10.77 -14.72 6.60
C ALA A 198 -9.53 -14.26 5.79
N VAL A 199 -8.89 -13.18 6.25
CA VAL A 199 -7.60 -12.67 5.76
C VAL A 199 -6.55 -12.94 6.83
N PHE A 200 -5.46 -13.54 6.42
CA PHE A 200 -4.29 -13.70 7.26
C PHE A 200 -3.32 -12.53 7.06
N ASP A 201 -2.91 -11.90 8.15
CA ASP A 201 -1.78 -10.98 8.21
C ASP A 201 -0.66 -11.58 9.07
N ASN A 202 0.52 -11.69 8.46
CA ASN A 202 1.68 -12.34 9.06
C ASN A 202 2.26 -11.56 10.25
N LEU A 203 2.26 -10.22 10.20
CA LEU A 203 2.84 -9.37 11.23
C LEU A 203 1.92 -9.31 12.44
N HIS A 204 0.61 -9.22 12.23
CA HIS A 204 -0.38 -9.35 13.28
C HIS A 204 -0.26 -10.71 13.97
N HIS A 205 -0.11 -11.79 13.20
CA HIS A 205 0.05 -13.14 13.76
C HIS A 205 1.34 -13.28 14.60
N LYS A 206 2.47 -12.72 14.13
CA LYS A 206 3.73 -12.71 14.88
C LYS A 206 3.56 -12.19 16.32
N PHE A 207 2.66 -11.24 16.54
CA PHE A 207 2.43 -10.64 17.87
C PHE A 207 1.25 -11.20 18.64
N ASN A 208 0.32 -11.85 17.95
CA ASN A 208 -0.85 -12.50 18.53
C ASN A 208 -1.03 -13.90 17.89
N PRO A 209 -0.08 -14.83 18.15
CA PRO A 209 -0.05 -16.11 17.48
C PRO A 209 -1.17 -17.02 18.00
N SER A 210 -1.51 -18.02 17.18
CA SER A 210 -2.46 -19.09 17.49
C SER A 210 -2.17 -20.30 16.62
N LEU A 211 -2.90 -21.40 16.82
CA LEU A 211 -2.72 -22.63 16.01
C LEU A 211 -1.26 -23.13 15.97
N ASP A 212 -0.53 -22.97 17.08
CA ASP A 212 0.85 -23.42 17.26
C ASP A 212 1.87 -22.77 16.29
N ASP A 213 1.52 -21.62 15.69
CA ASP A 213 2.33 -20.92 14.66
C ASP A 213 2.59 -21.79 13.40
N ASP A 214 1.74 -22.80 13.17
CA ASP A 214 1.82 -23.67 12.01
C ASP A 214 1.17 -23.02 10.79
N LEU A 215 2.00 -22.41 9.94
CA LEU A 215 1.56 -21.76 8.70
C LEU A 215 0.80 -22.72 7.77
N GLU A 216 1.15 -24.00 7.68
CA GLU A 216 0.43 -24.97 6.84
C GLU A 216 -1.03 -25.08 7.30
N LYS A 217 -1.21 -25.32 8.59
CA LYS A 217 -2.52 -25.45 9.24
C LYS A 217 -3.33 -24.16 9.14
N ILE A 218 -2.67 -23.01 9.28
CA ILE A 218 -3.28 -21.69 9.12
C ILE A 218 -3.78 -21.51 7.69
N PHE A 219 -2.94 -21.72 6.68
CA PHE A 219 -3.33 -21.52 5.28
C PHE A 219 -4.43 -22.48 4.83
N GLN A 220 -4.38 -23.75 5.25
CA GLN A 220 -5.46 -24.70 4.95
C GLN A 220 -6.81 -24.21 5.48
N LYS A 221 -6.84 -23.71 6.73
CA LYS A 221 -8.06 -23.16 7.34
C LYS A 221 -8.49 -21.85 6.66
N VAL A 222 -7.56 -20.92 6.42
CA VAL A 222 -7.85 -19.64 5.76
C VAL A 222 -8.43 -19.88 4.38
N ILE A 223 -7.75 -20.64 3.53
CA ILE A 223 -8.21 -20.96 2.17
C ILE A 223 -9.59 -21.62 2.19
N SER A 224 -9.89 -22.49 3.16
CA SER A 224 -11.20 -23.14 3.27
C SER A 224 -12.37 -22.19 3.54
N THR A 225 -12.09 -20.94 3.98
CA THR A 225 -13.12 -19.90 4.15
C THR A 225 -13.46 -19.14 2.86
N TRP A 226 -12.69 -19.34 1.78
CA TRP A 226 -12.89 -18.66 0.50
C TRP A 226 -13.61 -19.57 -0.49
N ASN A 227 -14.77 -19.11 -0.97
CA ASN A 227 -15.50 -19.79 -2.04
C ASN A 227 -15.09 -19.25 -3.42
N PRO A 228 -15.44 -19.94 -4.52
CA PRO A 228 -15.15 -19.45 -5.87
C PRO A 228 -15.67 -18.03 -6.15
N GLU A 229 -16.81 -17.64 -5.56
CA GLU A 229 -17.36 -16.27 -5.71
C GLU A 229 -16.55 -15.20 -4.97
N ASP A 230 -15.70 -15.60 -4.03
CA ASP A 230 -14.79 -14.71 -3.28
C ASP A 230 -13.47 -14.46 -4.02
N GLY A 231 -13.17 -15.28 -5.03
CA GLY A 231 -11.93 -15.26 -5.79
C GLY A 231 -10.75 -15.87 -5.03
N ILE A 232 -9.54 -15.62 -5.55
CA ILE A 232 -8.29 -16.11 -4.96
C ILE A 232 -8.15 -15.57 -3.51
N PRO A 233 -7.76 -16.38 -2.53
CA PRO A 233 -7.56 -15.89 -1.16
C PRO A 233 -6.57 -14.73 -1.09
N LYS A 234 -6.95 -13.70 -0.32
CA LYS A 234 -6.13 -12.52 -0.06
C LYS A 234 -5.39 -12.69 1.27
N ILE A 235 -4.12 -12.33 1.29
CA ILE A 235 -3.33 -12.19 2.52
C ILE A 235 -2.63 -10.83 2.59
N HIS A 236 -2.25 -10.45 3.79
CA HIS A 236 -1.44 -9.28 4.05
C HIS A 236 -0.03 -9.69 4.46
N TYR A 237 0.96 -8.96 3.94
CA TYR A 237 2.36 -9.14 4.27
C TYR A 237 2.97 -7.83 4.76
N SER A 238 3.64 -7.86 5.91
CA SER A 238 4.47 -6.78 6.42
C SER A 238 5.67 -7.32 7.20
N ASP A 239 6.69 -6.48 7.33
CA ASP A 239 7.83 -6.68 8.22
C ASP A 239 7.74 -5.73 9.42
N GLU A 240 8.39 -6.08 10.54
CA GLU A 240 8.44 -5.24 11.73
C GLU A 240 9.45 -4.09 11.57
N ASP A 241 9.08 -2.89 12.00
CA ASP A 241 10.04 -1.81 12.28
C ASP A 241 10.56 -1.91 13.72
N PHE A 242 11.75 -2.49 13.89
CA PHE A 242 12.38 -2.71 15.20
C PHE A 242 12.71 -1.44 15.98
N PHE A 243 12.69 -0.27 15.34
CA PHE A 243 12.98 1.02 15.98
C PHE A 243 11.71 1.79 16.39
N LYS A 244 10.53 1.29 16.03
CA LYS A 244 9.24 1.89 16.39
C LYS A 244 8.48 1.05 17.41
N LYS A 245 7.27 1.49 17.73
CA LYS A 245 6.35 0.73 18.59
C LYS A 245 6.12 -0.68 18.02
N ARG A 246 6.00 -1.67 18.90
CA ARG A 246 5.66 -3.06 18.56
C ARG A 246 4.46 -3.11 17.60
N GLY A 247 4.56 -3.89 16.53
CA GLY A 247 3.55 -3.96 15.47
C GLY A 247 3.61 -2.84 14.43
N ALA A 248 4.58 -1.92 14.51
CA ALA A 248 4.76 -0.93 13.45
C ALA A 248 5.31 -1.59 12.18
N HIS A 249 4.68 -1.28 11.05
CA HIS A 249 5.12 -1.75 9.74
C HIS A 249 6.46 -1.10 9.39
N SER A 250 7.35 -1.90 8.81
CA SER A 250 8.64 -1.49 8.25
C SER A 250 8.49 -0.38 7.21
N ASN A 251 9.58 0.35 6.97
CA ASN A 251 9.60 1.37 5.94
C ASN A 251 9.52 0.74 4.53
N PHE A 252 10.13 -0.43 4.35
CA PHE A 252 10.19 -1.20 3.11
C PHE A 252 10.13 -2.71 3.42
N VAL A 253 9.72 -3.53 2.46
CA VAL A 253 9.76 -5.00 2.56
C VAL A 253 11.20 -5.48 2.50
N ASP A 254 11.67 -6.29 3.46
CA ASP A 254 12.98 -6.94 3.32
C ASP A 254 12.86 -8.11 2.34
N ILE A 255 13.69 -8.12 1.29
CA ILE A 255 13.57 -9.10 0.21
C ILE A 255 13.87 -10.53 0.69
N ARG A 256 14.78 -10.70 1.66
CA ARG A 256 15.12 -12.02 2.20
C ARG A 256 13.96 -12.57 3.01
N ASN A 257 13.35 -11.74 3.86
CA ASN A 257 12.15 -12.13 4.61
C ASN A 257 11.00 -12.48 3.68
N PHE A 258 10.75 -11.64 2.67
CA PHE A 258 9.68 -11.85 1.71
C PHE A 258 9.86 -13.13 0.91
N LEU A 259 11.05 -13.40 0.37
CA LEU A 259 11.33 -14.62 -0.38
C LEU A 259 11.24 -15.86 0.51
N ASN A 260 11.76 -15.80 1.75
CA ASN A 260 11.61 -16.89 2.72
C ASN A 260 10.14 -17.19 3.04
N TYR A 261 9.29 -16.16 3.10
CA TYR A 261 7.86 -16.32 3.29
C TYR A 261 7.18 -16.88 2.03
N TYR A 262 7.50 -16.30 0.87
CA TYR A 262 6.99 -16.73 -0.44
C TYR A 262 7.26 -18.22 -0.69
N GLU A 263 8.48 -18.71 -0.42
CA GLU A 263 8.83 -20.12 -0.58
C GLU A 263 7.93 -21.07 0.21
N LYS A 264 7.45 -20.66 1.38
CA LYS A 264 6.53 -21.45 2.22
C LYS A 264 5.11 -21.47 1.66
N ILE A 265 4.70 -20.42 0.96
CA ILE A 265 3.30 -20.20 0.56
C ILE A 265 3.05 -20.34 -0.95
N LYS A 266 4.09 -20.37 -1.79
CA LYS A 266 3.97 -20.38 -3.26
C LYS A 266 3.21 -21.58 -3.83
N LYS A 267 3.07 -22.66 -3.05
CA LYS A 267 2.26 -23.83 -3.40
C LYS A 267 0.76 -23.57 -3.33
N TYR A 268 0.35 -22.50 -2.65
CA TYR A 268 -1.03 -22.04 -2.59
C TYR A 268 -1.27 -20.94 -3.62
N ASP A 269 -2.45 -20.93 -4.23
CA ASP A 269 -2.87 -19.82 -5.07
C ASP A 269 -3.42 -18.69 -4.18
N LEU A 270 -2.58 -17.71 -3.89
CA LEU A 270 -2.87 -16.57 -3.01
C LEU A 270 -2.51 -15.25 -3.71
N ASP A 271 -3.13 -14.15 -3.31
CA ASP A 271 -2.69 -12.79 -3.64
C ASP A 271 -2.20 -12.06 -2.38
N ILE A 272 -1.12 -11.30 -2.52
CA ILE A 272 -0.44 -10.63 -1.40
C ILE A 272 -0.64 -9.12 -1.50
N MET A 273 -1.19 -8.52 -0.44
CA MET A 273 -1.19 -7.08 -0.23
C MET A 273 -0.03 -6.70 0.69
N LEU A 274 0.89 -5.87 0.19
CA LEU A 274 2.01 -5.34 0.97
C LEU A 274 1.55 -4.16 1.84
N GLU A 275 1.75 -4.32 3.14
CA GLU A 275 1.38 -3.39 4.21
C GLU A 275 2.63 -2.59 4.67
N VAL A 276 3.30 -1.88 3.77
CA VAL A 276 4.56 -1.13 4.09
C VAL A 276 4.44 0.38 3.82
N LYS A 277 5.47 1.17 4.20
CA LYS A 277 5.44 2.64 4.06
C LYS A 277 5.86 3.16 2.68
N ASP A 278 6.76 2.48 1.98
CA ASP A 278 7.24 2.87 0.65
C ASP A 278 6.38 2.34 -0.52
N LYS A 279 5.31 1.60 -0.21
CA LYS A 279 4.18 1.30 -1.09
C LYS A 279 4.57 0.57 -2.37
N ASP A 280 4.39 1.24 -3.51
CA ASP A 280 4.68 0.74 -4.84
C ASP A 280 6.16 0.45 -5.05
N ILE A 281 7.07 1.11 -4.32
CA ILE A 281 8.51 0.80 -4.37
C ILE A 281 8.78 -0.65 -3.95
N SER A 282 8.24 -1.07 -2.79
CA SER A 282 8.35 -2.47 -2.36
C SER A 282 7.56 -3.41 -3.26
N ALA A 283 6.40 -3.00 -3.79
CA ALA A 283 5.65 -3.85 -4.74
C ALA A 283 6.45 -4.09 -6.03
N ILE A 284 7.06 -3.06 -6.62
CA ILE A 284 7.95 -3.17 -7.78
C ILE A 284 9.10 -4.11 -7.46
N LYS A 285 9.75 -3.92 -6.30
CA LYS A 285 10.85 -4.79 -5.84
C LYS A 285 10.43 -6.27 -5.79
N CYS A 286 9.35 -6.57 -5.08
CA CYS A 286 8.84 -7.94 -4.95
C CYS A 286 8.42 -8.54 -6.31
N VAL A 287 7.71 -7.79 -7.15
CA VAL A 287 7.32 -8.25 -8.49
C VAL A 287 8.54 -8.58 -9.34
N LYS A 288 9.54 -7.70 -9.38
CA LYS A 288 10.75 -7.92 -10.19
C LYS A 288 11.60 -9.09 -9.68
N ALA A 289 11.73 -9.25 -8.36
CA ALA A 289 12.42 -10.40 -7.79
C ALA A 289 11.69 -11.73 -8.07
N LEU A 290 10.36 -11.76 -7.99
CA LEU A 290 9.59 -12.96 -8.35
C LEU A 290 9.63 -13.25 -9.85
N GLU A 291 9.62 -12.21 -10.70
CA GLU A 291 9.78 -12.38 -12.13
C GLU A 291 11.13 -12.97 -12.52
N SER A 292 12.24 -12.55 -11.90
CA SER A 292 13.57 -13.12 -12.19
C SER A 292 13.70 -14.58 -11.73
N ILE A 293 12.97 -14.97 -10.67
CA ILE A 293 12.90 -16.38 -10.24
C ILE A 293 12.11 -17.22 -11.24
N ASN A 294 10.96 -16.71 -11.70
CA ASN A 294 10.02 -17.46 -12.52
C ASN A 294 10.34 -17.42 -14.02
N ILE A 295 11.04 -16.39 -14.49
CA ILE A 295 11.41 -16.15 -15.88
C ILE A 295 12.93 -15.99 -15.93
N GLN A 296 13.63 -17.05 -16.36
CA GLN A 296 15.09 -16.99 -16.52
C GLN A 296 15.45 -16.30 -17.83
N ASP A 297 15.70 -14.98 -17.76
CA ASP A 297 16.14 -14.16 -18.89
C ASP A 297 17.20 -13.15 -18.43
N ASP A 298 18.47 -13.51 -18.62
CA ASP A 298 19.62 -12.70 -18.20
C ASP A 298 19.60 -11.27 -18.76
N ASN A 299 19.06 -11.07 -19.97
CA ASN A 299 19.01 -9.73 -20.58
C ASN A 299 17.94 -8.89 -19.89
N LYS A 300 16.76 -9.48 -19.64
CA LYS A 300 15.69 -8.82 -18.89
C LYS A 300 16.18 -8.45 -17.47
N ASP A 301 16.86 -9.37 -16.80
CA ASP A 301 17.31 -9.19 -15.43
C ASP A 301 18.42 -8.13 -15.32
N ARG A 302 19.34 -8.06 -16.29
CA ARG A 302 20.30 -6.95 -16.41
C ARG A 302 19.60 -5.60 -16.55
N LEU A 303 18.61 -5.48 -17.43
CA LEU A 303 17.86 -4.23 -17.64
C LEU A 303 17.10 -3.82 -16.36
N VAL A 304 16.58 -4.78 -15.61
CA VAL A 304 15.96 -4.49 -14.30
C VAL A 304 16.99 -3.91 -13.34
N ILE A 305 18.16 -4.51 -13.22
CA ILE A 305 19.22 -4.00 -12.32
C ILE A 305 19.67 -2.60 -12.75
N GLU A 306 19.89 -2.36 -14.05
CA GLU A 306 20.25 -1.04 -14.56
C GLU A 306 19.20 0.02 -14.23
N GLU A 307 17.93 -0.26 -14.51
CA GLU A 307 16.83 0.66 -14.24
C GLU A 307 16.71 0.97 -12.73
N GLN A 308 16.78 -0.06 -11.89
CA GLN A 308 16.61 0.10 -10.45
C GLN A 308 17.85 0.73 -9.80
N TRP A 309 19.05 0.44 -10.28
CA TRP A 309 20.27 1.13 -9.86
C TRP A 309 20.11 2.64 -10.00
N GLU A 310 19.61 3.12 -11.15
CA GLU A 310 19.39 4.55 -11.39
C GLU A 310 18.39 5.17 -10.41
N LYS A 311 17.40 4.40 -9.94
CA LYS A 311 16.43 4.87 -8.94
C LYS A 311 17.03 4.93 -7.54
N TYR A 312 17.88 3.97 -7.16
CA TYR A 312 18.47 3.83 -5.82
C TYR A 312 19.84 4.52 -5.63
N LYS A 313 20.58 4.87 -6.69
CA LYS A 313 21.98 5.30 -6.63
C LYS A 313 22.30 6.40 -5.61
N TYR A 314 21.41 7.37 -5.45
CA TYR A 314 21.59 8.47 -4.50
C TYR A 314 21.31 8.06 -3.05
N LEU A 315 20.46 7.04 -2.81
CA LEU A 315 20.24 6.44 -1.48
C LEU A 315 21.46 5.66 -1.01
N ILE A 316 22.17 5.01 -1.94
CA ILE A 316 23.45 4.36 -1.68
C ILE A 316 24.49 5.44 -1.35
N SER A 317 24.62 6.43 -2.24
CA SER A 317 25.63 7.48 -2.11
C SER A 317 25.51 8.31 -0.82
N GLU A 318 24.29 8.59 -0.33
CA GLU A 318 24.09 9.38 0.91
C GLU A 318 24.43 8.61 2.19
N ARG A 319 24.42 7.27 2.13
CA ARG A 319 24.70 6.40 3.28
C ARG A 319 26.14 5.95 3.26
N GLU A 320 26.59 5.37 2.15
CA GLU A 320 27.94 4.80 2.00
C GLU A 320 28.51 5.03 0.60
N LYS A 321 29.36 6.05 0.47
CA LYS A 321 29.96 6.43 -0.81
C LYS A 321 31.02 5.45 -1.29
N GLU A 322 31.79 4.82 -0.39
CA GLU A 322 32.75 3.77 -0.77
C GLU A 322 32.03 2.56 -1.36
N VAL A 323 30.94 2.15 -0.70
CA VAL A 323 30.11 1.00 -1.11
C VAL A 323 29.41 1.25 -2.46
N TYR A 324 29.14 2.51 -2.82
CA TYR A 324 28.60 2.86 -4.13
C TYR A 324 29.44 2.33 -5.30
N ILE A 325 30.77 2.51 -5.23
CA ILE A 325 31.67 2.10 -6.31
C ILE A 325 31.75 0.58 -6.41
N GLU A 326 31.82 -0.10 -5.26
CA GLU A 326 31.86 -1.56 -5.20
C GLU A 326 30.55 -2.17 -5.70
N GLY A 327 29.41 -1.64 -5.26
CA GLY A 327 28.09 -2.03 -5.73
C GLY A 327 27.95 -1.82 -7.24
N PHE A 328 28.38 -0.68 -7.76
CA PHE A 328 28.29 -0.40 -9.21
C PHE A 328 29.08 -1.42 -10.01
N LYS A 329 30.34 -1.70 -9.63
CA LYS A 329 31.17 -2.72 -10.28
C LYS A 329 30.57 -4.12 -10.20
N LYS A 330 29.97 -4.46 -9.06
CA LYS A 330 29.32 -5.76 -8.84
C LYS A 330 28.10 -5.94 -9.73
N PHE A 331 27.28 -4.89 -9.88
CA PHE A 331 25.95 -5.01 -10.48
C PHE A 331 25.82 -4.50 -11.91
N SER A 332 26.77 -3.70 -12.43
CA SER A 332 26.69 -3.11 -13.77
C SER A 332 26.57 -4.11 -14.93
N ASN A 333 26.96 -5.37 -14.72
CA ASN A 333 26.83 -6.46 -15.71
C ASN A 333 26.18 -7.72 -15.11
N SER A 334 25.60 -7.61 -13.91
CA SER A 334 24.98 -8.75 -13.22
C SER A 334 23.58 -9.01 -13.76
N CYS A 335 23.14 -10.26 -13.73
CA CYS A 335 21.73 -10.66 -13.89
C CYS A 335 21.12 -11.17 -12.55
N ASP A 336 21.85 -11.11 -11.45
CA ASP A 336 21.34 -11.55 -10.14
C ASP A 336 20.53 -10.44 -9.45
N VAL A 337 19.24 -10.38 -9.80
CA VAL A 337 18.26 -9.41 -9.28
C VAL A 337 18.07 -9.56 -7.77
N ILE A 338 18.13 -10.79 -7.25
CA ILE A 338 17.93 -11.06 -5.82
C ILE A 338 19.10 -10.47 -5.03
N SER A 339 20.34 -10.82 -5.39
CA SER A 339 21.54 -10.26 -4.74
C SER A 339 21.61 -8.73 -4.84
N PHE A 340 21.07 -8.15 -5.92
CA PHE A 340 20.97 -6.69 -6.05
C PHE A 340 20.02 -6.10 -5.02
N TYR A 341 18.80 -6.62 -4.89
CA TYR A 341 17.86 -6.10 -3.90
C TYR A 341 18.27 -6.37 -2.45
N GLU A 342 18.92 -7.51 -2.20
CA GLU A 342 19.55 -7.79 -0.92
C GLU A 342 20.57 -6.72 -0.53
N PHE A 343 21.43 -6.34 -1.47
CA PHE A 343 22.38 -5.25 -1.29
C PHE A 343 21.67 -3.90 -1.04
N ILE A 344 20.60 -3.60 -1.77
CA ILE A 344 19.81 -2.38 -1.55
C ILE A 344 19.21 -2.36 -0.14
N ASP A 345 18.66 -3.47 0.33
CA ASP A 345 18.04 -3.54 1.65
C ASP A 345 19.09 -3.37 2.77
N ASP A 346 20.28 -3.95 2.60
CA ASP A 346 21.42 -3.73 3.50
C ASP A 346 21.81 -2.25 3.54
N ILE A 347 21.85 -1.57 2.39
CA ILE A 347 22.09 -0.13 2.30
C ILE A 347 21.00 0.67 3.01
N LEU A 348 19.71 0.38 2.78
CA LEU A 348 18.60 1.14 3.34
C LEU A 348 18.53 1.08 4.87
N ASN A 349 19.08 0.01 5.46
CA ASN A 349 19.21 -0.17 6.91
C ASN A 349 20.34 0.69 7.53
N LEU A 350 21.24 1.25 6.72
CA LEU A 350 22.30 2.13 7.22
C LEU A 350 21.77 3.54 7.52
N ASN A 351 22.37 4.18 8.52
CA ASN A 351 22.11 5.58 8.83
C ASN A 351 22.67 6.50 7.74
N ILE A 352 21.97 7.62 7.49
CA ILE A 352 22.48 8.67 6.60
C ILE A 352 23.72 9.32 7.23
N LYS A 353 24.82 9.40 6.47
CA LYS A 353 26.04 10.11 6.88
C LYS A 353 26.01 11.54 6.39
N GLY A 354 26.17 12.52 7.27
CA GLY A 354 25.99 13.94 6.93
C GLY A 354 26.91 14.46 5.83
N GLU A 355 28.18 14.01 5.80
CA GLU A 355 29.13 14.38 4.74
C GLU A 355 28.74 13.78 3.38
N ASN A 356 28.38 12.49 3.37
CA ASN A 356 27.92 11.78 2.18
C ASN A 356 26.62 12.40 1.64
N PHE A 357 25.67 12.69 2.52
CA PHE A 357 24.43 13.41 2.18
C PHE A 357 24.72 14.76 1.50
N ARG A 358 25.63 15.58 2.05
CA ARG A 358 26.03 16.85 1.44
C ARG A 358 26.65 16.64 0.06
N SER A 359 27.53 15.64 -0.08
CA SER A 359 28.13 15.27 -1.38
C SER A 359 27.06 14.86 -2.39
N THR A 360 26.11 14.01 -2.00
CA THR A 360 25.01 13.55 -2.85
C THR A 360 24.10 14.70 -3.27
N VAL A 361 23.75 15.59 -2.35
CA VAL A 361 22.95 16.78 -2.67
C VAL A 361 23.70 17.70 -3.64
N ASN A 362 25.01 17.90 -3.47
CA ASN A 362 25.81 18.69 -4.40
C ASN A 362 25.87 18.06 -5.80
N GLU A 363 25.89 16.73 -5.89
CA GLU A 363 25.82 16.03 -7.18
C GLU A 363 24.46 16.24 -7.84
N LEU A 364 23.36 15.97 -7.11
CA LEU A 364 22.00 16.24 -7.57
C LEU A 364 21.79 17.70 -7.97
N TRP A 365 22.46 18.63 -7.29
CA TRP A 365 22.35 20.05 -7.59
C TRP A 365 22.87 20.43 -8.98
N LYS A 366 23.78 19.64 -9.56
CA LYS A 366 24.29 19.88 -10.92
C LYS A 366 23.21 19.73 -11.99
N GLU A 367 22.25 18.85 -11.79
CA GLU A 367 21.08 18.66 -12.67
C GLU A 367 20.26 19.96 -12.80
N PHE A 368 20.34 20.86 -11.82
CA PHE A 368 19.66 22.15 -11.85
C PHE A 368 20.42 23.23 -12.63
N TYR A 369 21.69 23.03 -12.99
CA TYR A 369 22.52 24.08 -13.61
C TYR A 369 22.04 24.49 -15.01
N GLU A 370 21.38 23.57 -15.72
CA GLU A 370 20.78 23.86 -17.03
C GLU A 370 19.51 24.74 -16.92
N PHE A 371 18.98 24.92 -15.70
CA PHE A 371 17.74 25.65 -15.45
C PHE A 371 18.00 27.05 -14.87
N LYS A 372 17.19 28.01 -15.29
CA LYS A 372 17.21 29.39 -14.75
C LYS A 372 16.48 29.45 -13.39
N LEU A 373 17.07 28.89 -12.33
CA LEU A 373 16.52 29.04 -10.97
C LEU A 373 16.64 30.48 -10.48
N ASN A 374 15.62 30.94 -9.74
CA ASN A 374 15.67 32.26 -9.15
C ASN A 374 16.59 32.29 -7.92
N LYS A 375 17.11 33.48 -7.58
CA LYS A 375 18.08 33.66 -6.48
C LYS A 375 17.53 33.20 -5.13
N THR A 376 16.23 33.38 -4.90
CA THR A 376 15.54 32.98 -3.66
C THR A 376 15.55 31.47 -3.47
N GLU A 377 15.26 30.69 -4.51
CA GLU A 377 15.26 29.23 -4.48
C GLU A 377 16.64 28.66 -4.20
N LYS A 378 17.66 29.19 -4.89
CA LYS A 378 19.06 28.83 -4.63
C LYS A 378 19.44 29.08 -3.17
N ASN A 379 19.16 30.29 -2.68
CA ASN A 379 19.48 30.66 -1.29
C ASN A 379 18.75 29.78 -0.26
N GLN A 380 17.50 29.41 -0.51
CA GLN A 380 16.74 28.53 0.38
C GLN A 380 17.38 27.14 0.49
N VAL A 381 17.80 26.55 -0.64
CA VAL A 381 18.44 25.23 -0.64
C VAL A 381 19.81 25.28 0.03
N PHE A 382 20.66 26.25 -0.34
CA PHE A 382 21.98 26.39 0.29
C PHE A 382 21.91 26.66 1.79
N LYS A 383 20.90 27.44 2.23
CA LYS A 383 20.66 27.65 3.66
C LYS A 383 20.33 26.31 4.35
N LEU A 384 19.36 25.55 3.84
CA LEU A 384 18.99 24.26 4.43
C LEU A 384 20.18 23.30 4.52
N ILE A 385 21.01 23.24 3.49
CA ILE A 385 22.21 22.38 3.47
C ILE A 385 23.25 22.87 4.50
N ASN A 386 23.51 24.17 4.58
CA ASN A 386 24.64 24.69 5.36
C ASN A 386 24.32 24.98 6.83
N SER A 387 23.07 25.27 7.21
CA SER A 387 22.73 25.66 8.59
C SER A 387 22.01 24.59 9.40
N ASP A 388 21.03 23.90 8.80
CA ASP A 388 20.09 23.08 9.58
C ASP A 388 20.33 21.58 9.40
N LEU A 389 20.91 21.18 8.26
CA LEU A 389 21.12 19.78 7.82
C LEU A 389 19.94 18.84 8.12
N ASP A 390 18.72 19.34 7.92
CA ASP A 390 17.50 18.55 8.03
C ASP A 390 17.28 17.79 6.72
N TYR A 391 17.68 16.52 6.68
CA TYR A 391 17.67 15.69 5.47
C TYR A 391 16.29 15.66 4.81
N LYS A 392 15.23 15.52 5.61
CA LYS A 392 13.85 15.44 5.13
C LYS A 392 13.43 16.75 4.47
N LYS A 393 13.66 17.90 5.13
CA LYS A 393 13.32 19.21 4.54
C LYS A 393 14.10 19.47 3.24
N ILE A 394 15.37 19.08 3.19
CA ILE A 394 16.21 19.23 2.00
C ILE A 394 15.67 18.39 0.85
N LYS A 395 15.44 17.09 1.08
CA LYS A 395 14.85 16.18 0.08
C LYS A 395 13.49 16.66 -0.41
N GLU A 396 12.60 17.06 0.49
CA GLU A 396 11.29 17.62 0.13
C GLU A 396 11.41 18.88 -0.75
N LYS A 397 12.36 19.77 -0.44
CA LYS A 397 12.59 20.99 -1.21
C LYS A 397 13.14 20.67 -2.60
N LEU A 398 14.13 19.78 -2.69
CA LEU A 398 14.70 19.33 -3.97
C LEU A 398 13.64 18.64 -4.84
N ARG A 399 12.80 17.77 -4.26
CA ARG A 399 11.69 17.12 -4.97
C ARG A 399 10.68 18.13 -5.52
N LYS A 400 10.32 19.15 -4.74
CA LYS A 400 9.42 20.21 -5.21
C LYS A 400 10.02 20.99 -6.38
N LEU A 401 11.33 21.25 -6.34
CA LEU A 401 12.03 21.92 -7.44
C LEU A 401 12.15 21.02 -8.67
N SER A 402 12.46 19.73 -8.53
CA SER A 402 12.54 18.82 -9.67
C SER A 402 11.20 18.68 -10.38
N ILE A 403 10.09 18.66 -9.65
CA ILE A 403 8.74 18.69 -10.24
C ILE A 403 8.49 20.03 -10.95
N LYS A 404 8.86 21.17 -10.33
CA LYS A 404 8.66 22.50 -10.92
C LYS A 404 9.44 22.70 -12.23
N TYR A 405 10.65 22.16 -12.31
CA TYR A 405 11.55 22.31 -13.45
C TYR A 405 11.55 21.10 -14.39
N ASP A 406 10.67 20.12 -14.15
CA ASP A 406 10.49 18.92 -14.96
C ASP A 406 11.77 18.06 -15.15
N ILE A 407 12.58 17.94 -14.09
CA ILE A 407 13.86 17.21 -14.14
C ILE A 407 13.60 15.70 -14.04
N GLU A 408 13.59 15.02 -15.20
CA GLU A 408 13.18 13.62 -15.35
C GLU A 408 13.95 12.65 -14.45
N ASN A 409 15.29 12.72 -14.45
CA ASN A 409 16.16 11.83 -13.64
C ASN A 409 15.84 11.92 -12.14
N MET A 410 15.53 13.12 -11.66
CA MET A 410 15.18 13.33 -10.25
C MET A 410 13.76 12.88 -9.92
N LYS A 411 12.79 13.05 -10.83
CA LYS A 411 11.40 12.61 -10.61
C LYS A 411 11.31 11.10 -10.41
N LYS A 412 12.17 10.32 -11.07
CA LYS A 412 12.21 8.85 -10.98
C LYS A 412 13.05 8.32 -9.81
N SER A 413 13.85 9.16 -9.16
CA SER A 413 14.74 8.71 -8.09
C SER A 413 13.98 8.41 -6.79
N TYR A 414 14.30 7.28 -6.16
CA TYR A 414 13.76 6.91 -4.85
C TYR A 414 14.37 7.71 -3.70
N TYR A 415 15.44 8.46 -3.97
CA TYR A 415 16.11 9.35 -3.00
C TYR A 415 15.16 10.27 -2.23
N PHE A 416 14.05 10.68 -2.86
CA PHE A 416 13.13 11.63 -2.24
C PHE A 416 12.03 10.99 -1.36
N TYR A 417 12.02 9.66 -1.24
CA TYR A 417 10.98 8.91 -0.51
C TYR A 417 11.49 8.24 0.77
N TYR A 418 12.81 8.09 0.91
CA TYR A 418 13.52 7.69 2.13
C TYR A 418 14.25 8.91 2.71
#